data_AF-A0A643BBY0-F1
#
_entry.id   AF-A0A643BBY0-F1
#
_cell.length_a   1.000
_cell.length_b   1.000
_cell.length_c   1.000
_cell.angle_alpha   90.00
_cell.angle_beta   90.00
_cell.angle_gamma   90.00
#
_symmetry.space_group_name_H-M   'P 1'
#
loop_
_entity.id
_entity.type
_entity.pdbx_description
1 polymer ?
#
loop_
_entity_poly.entity_id
_entity_poly.type
_entity_poly.pdbx_seq_one_letter_code
_entity_poly.pdbx_strand_id
1 'polypeptide(L)'
;MKMGESTQLQRVISIIMGAGIFVAPKGVLKYSSLNVGVSLSIWAACAIVSMMAALSHAELGTTFPRSGAQYYFLKRSLGPFIVFFYLWINLFSTPAGTAARGFLLAGYIMQPFYPGCFFPEMPKNCLALAILWCLGILNDRGVKEVTWFQTVSTVVKMTVLCFISLTGIVLFVRGRKENLARFEKAFDAEVSDASQIAEAFLQGLYAYYGWGVLVKIAGELKNPSENIPKCVVTALTRVALIYLLVNISHLAVLMPKEIMSSGMATQNQGEDTLFHSPE
;
A
#
# COMPACT_ATOMS: atom_id res chain seq x y z
N MET A 1 -23.95 -12.64 -13.08
CA MET A 1 -23.74 -13.77 -12.14
C MET A 1 -23.26 -13.19 -10.82
N LYS A 2 -24.06 -13.27 -9.75
CA LYS A 2 -23.67 -12.72 -8.43
C LYS A 2 -22.59 -13.63 -7.81
N MET A 3 -21.49 -13.04 -7.33
CA MET A 3 -20.38 -13.80 -6.73
C MET A 3 -20.80 -14.44 -5.39
N GLY A 4 -20.22 -15.58 -5.02
CA GLY A 4 -20.40 -16.17 -3.67
C GLY A 4 -19.65 -15.39 -2.59
N GLU A 5 -20.13 -15.42 -1.34
CA GLU A 5 -19.65 -14.57 -0.24
C GLU A 5 -18.15 -14.75 0.09
N SER A 6 -17.64 -15.99 0.05
CA SER A 6 -16.22 -16.27 0.29
C SER A 6 -15.32 -15.72 -0.82
N THR A 7 -15.74 -15.86 -2.08
CA THR A 7 -15.03 -15.31 -3.24
C THR A 7 -15.08 -13.79 -3.26
N GLN A 8 -16.21 -13.20 -2.83
CA GLN A 8 -16.34 -11.74 -2.65
C GLN A 8 -15.30 -11.26 -1.65
N LEU A 9 -15.28 -11.84 -0.44
CA LEU A 9 -14.34 -11.47 0.62
C LEU A 9 -12.88 -11.61 0.18
N GLN A 10 -12.53 -12.73 -0.47
CA GLN A 10 -11.17 -12.95 -0.97
C GLN A 10 -10.78 -11.88 -1.99
N ARG A 11 -11.69 -11.53 -2.91
CA ARG A 11 -11.47 -10.47 -3.89
C ARG A 11 -11.31 -9.10 -3.22
N VAL A 12 -12.08 -8.80 -2.17
CA VAL A 12 -11.95 -7.56 -1.38
C VAL A 12 -10.58 -7.49 -0.73
N ILE A 13 -10.16 -8.57 -0.07
CA ILE A 13 -8.84 -8.68 0.57
C ILE A 13 -7.73 -8.46 -0.47
N SER A 14 -7.85 -9.06 -1.67
CA SER A 14 -6.92 -8.89 -2.79
C SER A 14 -6.81 -7.47 -3.33
N ILE A 15 -7.89 -6.69 -3.24
CA ILE A 15 -7.93 -5.31 -3.74
C ILE A 15 -7.33 -4.34 -2.70
N ILE A 16 -7.62 -4.58 -1.42
CA ILE A 16 -7.08 -3.77 -0.31
C ILE A 16 -5.59 -4.03 -0.12
N MET A 17 -5.13 -5.27 -0.27
CA MET A 17 -3.69 -5.58 -0.26
C MET A 17 -3.02 -5.20 -1.57
N GLY A 18 -2.54 -3.96 -1.61
CA GLY A 18 -1.73 -3.44 -2.69
C GLY A 18 -0.26 -3.84 -2.61
N ALA A 19 0.55 -3.28 -3.52
CA ALA A 19 2.01 -3.36 -3.45
C ALA A 19 2.62 -2.48 -2.34
N GLY A 20 1.81 -1.63 -1.69
CA GLY A 20 2.27 -0.66 -0.71
C GLY A 20 3.00 -1.29 0.48
N ILE A 21 2.66 -2.51 0.88
CA ILE A 21 3.36 -3.22 1.97
C ILE A 21 4.83 -3.52 1.70
N PHE A 22 5.24 -3.64 0.44
CA PHE A 22 6.65 -3.90 0.11
C PHE A 22 7.49 -2.61 0.08
N VAL A 23 6.85 -1.46 -0.08
CA VAL A 23 7.50 -0.15 -0.22
C VAL A 23 7.44 0.64 1.09
N ALA A 24 6.26 0.70 1.71
CA ALA A 24 5.97 1.57 2.83
C ALA A 24 6.80 1.28 4.09
N PRO A 25 7.14 0.03 4.48
CA PRO A 25 7.94 -0.21 5.68
C PRO A 25 9.28 0.54 5.68
N LYS A 26 9.94 0.64 4.51
CA LYS A 26 11.18 1.40 4.35
C LYS A 26 10.95 2.90 4.57
N GLY A 27 9.90 3.45 3.95
CA GLY A 27 9.54 4.87 4.09
C GLY A 27 9.17 5.22 5.52
N VAL A 28 8.23 4.49 6.12
CA VAL A 28 7.77 4.70 7.50
C VAL A 28 8.95 4.63 8.46
N LEU A 29 9.85 3.65 8.31
CA LEU A 29 11.01 3.53 9.20
C LEU A 29 12.05 4.65 9.01
N LYS A 30 12.29 5.10 7.76
CA LYS A 30 13.18 6.23 7.46
C LYS A 30 12.70 7.52 8.14
N TYR A 31 11.40 7.81 8.01
CA TYR A 31 10.80 9.04 8.54
C TYR A 31 10.43 8.96 10.03
N SER A 32 10.47 7.76 10.62
CA SER A 32 10.35 7.59 12.08
C SER A 32 11.72 7.65 12.78
N SER A 33 12.75 8.23 12.15
CA SER A 33 14.13 8.27 12.67
C SER A 33 14.69 6.90 13.09
N LEU A 34 14.31 5.82 12.40
CA LEU A 34 14.63 4.44 12.77
C LEU A 34 14.07 4.01 14.15
N ASN A 35 13.18 4.82 14.74
CA ASN A 35 12.44 4.48 15.94
C ASN A 35 11.33 3.48 15.59
N VAL A 36 11.51 2.29 16.15
CA VAL A 36 10.69 1.13 15.87
C VAL A 36 9.34 1.20 16.58
N GLY A 37 9.31 1.69 17.83
CA GLY A 37 8.09 1.85 18.60
C GLY A 37 7.16 2.89 17.96
N VAL A 38 7.72 4.00 17.50
CA VAL A 38 7.00 5.04 16.75
C VAL A 38 6.48 4.48 15.43
N SER A 39 7.30 3.77 14.66
CA SER A 39 6.89 3.14 13.39
C SER A 39 5.70 2.19 13.57
N LEU A 40 5.73 1.30 14.57
CA LEU A 40 4.62 0.38 14.87
C LEU A 40 3.35 1.13 15.29
N SER A 41 3.49 2.20 16.08
CA SER A 41 2.39 3.05 16.49
C SER A 41 1.74 3.75 15.29
N ILE A 42 2.55 4.24 14.33
CA ILE A 42 2.08 4.82 13.07
C ILE A 42 1.32 3.78 12.25
N TRP A 43 1.84 2.56 12.10
CA TRP A 43 1.15 1.48 11.40
C TRP A 43 -0.22 1.15 12.00
N ALA A 44 -0.31 1.13 13.34
CA ALA A 44 -1.57 0.92 14.05
C ALA A 44 -2.54 2.10 13.86
N ALA A 45 -2.05 3.33 13.98
CA ALA A 45 -2.85 4.54 13.78
C ALA A 45 -3.38 4.66 12.34
N CYS A 46 -2.54 4.37 11.33
CA CYS A 46 -2.97 4.32 9.93
C CYS A 46 -4.04 3.25 9.69
N ALA A 47 -3.97 2.10 10.37
CA ALA A 47 -4.98 1.06 10.27
C ALA A 47 -6.35 1.53 10.80
N ILE A 48 -6.36 2.20 11.95
CA ILE A 48 -7.58 2.75 12.57
C ILE A 48 -8.20 3.82 11.67
N VAL A 49 -7.39 4.79 11.21
CA VAL A 49 -7.86 5.85 10.31
C VAL A 49 -8.39 5.28 9.00
N SER A 50 -7.70 4.28 8.43
CA SER A 50 -8.15 3.61 7.20
C SER A 50 -9.44 2.83 7.41
N MET A 51 -9.64 2.21 8.58
CA MET A 51 -10.90 1.55 8.94
C MET A 51 -12.05 2.54 9.02
N MET A 52 -11.86 3.67 9.70
CA MET A 52 -12.87 4.73 9.81
C MET A 52 -13.23 5.30 8.44
N ALA A 53 -12.23 5.58 7.60
CA ALA A 53 -12.44 6.07 6.24
C ALA A 53 -13.16 5.03 5.36
N ALA A 54 -12.80 3.75 5.47
CA ALA A 54 -13.43 2.71 4.68
C ALA A 54 -14.90 2.47 5.09
N LEU A 55 -15.21 2.57 6.39
CA LEU A 55 -16.58 2.45 6.90
C LEU A 55 -17.47 3.62 6.48
N SER A 56 -16.99 4.86 6.57
CA SER A 56 -17.75 6.03 6.11
C SER A 56 -18.01 5.99 4.60
N HIS A 57 -17.04 5.51 3.83
CA HIS A 57 -17.25 5.28 2.39
C HIS A 57 -18.16 4.09 2.09
N ALA A 58 -18.13 3.03 2.90
CA ALA A 58 -19.06 1.92 2.79
C ALA A 58 -20.51 2.40 3.01
N GLU A 59 -20.76 3.17 4.07
CA GLU A 59 -22.06 3.77 4.36
C GLU A 59 -22.56 4.63 3.19
N LEU A 60 -21.67 5.43 2.60
CA LEU A 60 -21.98 6.23 1.42
C LEU A 60 -22.35 5.36 0.20
N GLY A 61 -21.59 4.30 -0.02
CA GLY A 61 -21.80 3.34 -1.11
C GLY A 61 -23.09 2.54 -0.98
N THR A 62 -23.51 2.24 0.25
CA THR A 62 -24.75 1.50 0.53
C THR A 62 -25.97 2.41 0.53
N THR A 63 -25.83 3.67 0.93
CA THR A 63 -26.91 4.67 0.90
C THR A 63 -27.30 5.06 -0.53
N PHE A 64 -26.30 5.18 -1.41
CA PHE A 64 -26.52 5.50 -2.82
C PHE A 64 -26.02 4.36 -3.72
N PRO A 65 -26.80 3.27 -3.91
CA PRO A 65 -26.39 2.09 -4.67
C PRO A 65 -26.46 2.32 -6.19
N ARG A 66 -25.80 3.39 -6.67
CA ARG A 66 -25.64 3.71 -8.08
C ARG A 66 -24.16 3.83 -8.41
N SER A 67 -23.78 3.47 -9.63
CA SER A 67 -22.44 3.72 -10.15
C SER A 67 -22.13 5.22 -10.03
N GLY A 68 -21.05 5.56 -9.33
CA GLY A 68 -20.69 6.95 -9.04
C GLY A 68 -21.29 7.52 -7.74
N ALA A 69 -21.60 6.69 -6.74
CA ALA A 69 -22.09 7.12 -5.42
C ALA A 69 -21.33 8.33 -4.84
N GLN A 70 -19.99 8.33 -4.93
CA GLN A 70 -19.15 9.46 -4.50
C GLN A 70 -19.44 10.75 -5.27
N TYR A 71 -19.56 10.68 -6.60
CA TYR A 71 -19.93 11.82 -7.44
C TYR A 71 -21.32 12.35 -7.06
N TYR A 72 -22.30 11.45 -6.92
CA TYR A 72 -23.67 11.83 -6.58
C TYR A 72 -23.75 12.52 -5.22
N PHE A 73 -23.05 11.98 -4.22
CA PHE A 73 -22.97 12.57 -2.89
C PHE A 73 -22.33 13.95 -2.91
N LEU A 74 -21.14 14.09 -3.49
CA LEU A 74 -20.46 15.39 -3.56
C LEU A 74 -21.33 16.41 -4.32
N LYS A 75 -22.03 16.00 -5.38
CA LYS A 75 -22.89 16.89 -6.17
C LYS A 75 -24.09 17.36 -5.39
N ARG A 76 -24.68 16.47 -4.59
CA ARG A 76 -25.83 16.79 -3.75
C ARG A 76 -25.44 17.69 -2.58
N SER A 77 -24.28 17.45 -1.97
CA SER A 77 -23.84 18.13 -0.73
C SER A 77 -23.11 19.45 -0.99
N LEU A 78 -22.23 19.51 -2.00
CA LEU A 78 -21.30 20.62 -2.25
C LEU A 78 -21.54 21.34 -3.59
N GLY A 79 -22.53 20.88 -4.37
CA GLY A 79 -22.89 21.47 -5.65
C GLY A 79 -21.98 21.07 -6.83
N PRO A 80 -22.36 21.45 -8.06
CA PRO A 80 -21.71 20.99 -9.28
C PRO A 80 -20.27 21.49 -9.46
N PHE A 81 -19.94 22.68 -8.94
CA PHE A 81 -18.61 23.29 -9.08
C PHE A 81 -17.52 22.51 -8.35
N ILE A 82 -17.73 22.14 -7.08
CA ILE A 82 -16.77 21.36 -6.29
C ILE A 82 -16.56 19.97 -6.89
N VAL A 83 -17.63 19.37 -7.42
CA VAL A 83 -17.54 18.04 -8.03
C VAL A 83 -16.77 18.06 -9.34
N PHE A 84 -16.87 19.15 -10.11
CA PHE A 84 -16.06 19.34 -11.30
C PHE A 84 -14.57 19.28 -10.96
N PHE A 85 -14.12 20.02 -9.94
CA PHE A 85 -12.73 19.95 -9.47
C PHE A 85 -12.35 18.58 -8.92
N TYR A 86 -13.24 17.94 -8.15
CA TYR A 86 -13.00 16.58 -7.67
C TYR A 86 -12.76 15.61 -8.85
N LEU A 87 -13.60 15.64 -9.87
CA LEU A 87 -13.43 14.81 -11.07
C LEU A 87 -12.16 15.18 -11.83
N TRP A 88 -11.85 16.47 -11.95
CA TRP A 88 -10.65 16.96 -12.62
C TRP A 88 -9.38 16.43 -11.94
N ILE A 89 -9.29 16.52 -10.62
CA ILE A 89 -8.17 15.99 -9.84
C ILE A 89 -8.08 14.47 -10.00
N ASN A 90 -9.21 13.75 -9.91
CA ASN A 90 -9.22 12.29 -10.06
C ASN A 90 -8.79 11.82 -11.46
N LEU A 91 -9.12 12.60 -12.50
CA LEU A 91 -8.76 12.32 -13.89
C LEU A 91 -7.24 12.28 -14.09
N PHE A 92 -6.49 13.17 -13.43
CA PHE A 92 -5.03 13.21 -13.53
C PHE A 92 -4.32 12.38 -12.45
N SER A 93 -4.87 12.32 -11.24
CA SER A 93 -4.25 11.61 -10.11
C SER A 93 -4.26 10.09 -10.30
N THR A 94 -5.33 9.53 -10.89
CA THR A 94 -5.45 8.06 -11.05
C THR A 94 -4.41 7.50 -12.04
N PRO A 95 -4.23 8.07 -13.24
CA PRO A 95 -3.16 7.64 -14.15
C PRO A 95 -1.76 7.87 -13.56
N ALA A 96 -1.52 9.03 -12.94
CA ALA A 96 -0.23 9.34 -12.30
C ALA A 96 0.14 8.32 -11.22
N GLY A 97 -0.82 7.95 -10.35
CA GLY A 97 -0.62 6.91 -9.34
C GLY A 97 -0.43 5.50 -9.93
N THR A 98 -0.92 5.24 -11.14
CA THR A 98 -0.69 3.98 -11.85
C THR A 98 0.71 3.95 -12.47
N ALA A 99 1.15 5.06 -13.06
CA ALA A 99 2.50 5.23 -13.59
C ALA A 99 3.57 5.09 -12.50
N ALA A 100 3.37 5.75 -11.34
CA ALA A 100 4.27 5.63 -10.19
C ALA A 100 4.42 4.18 -9.72
N ARG A 101 3.33 3.41 -9.69
CA ARG A 101 3.35 1.98 -9.34
C ARG A 101 4.10 1.13 -10.37
N GLY A 102 3.93 1.42 -11.67
CA GLY A 102 4.69 0.77 -12.74
C GLY A 102 6.19 1.02 -12.63
N PHE A 103 6.57 2.27 -12.32
CA PHE A 103 7.95 2.67 -12.10
C PHE A 103 8.59 1.99 -10.89
N LEU A 104 7.85 1.90 -9.77
CA LEU A 104 8.29 1.16 -8.59
C LEU A 104 8.54 -0.32 -8.91
N LEU A 105 7.62 -0.97 -9.64
CA LEU A 105 7.77 -2.36 -10.04
C LEU A 105 9.00 -2.57 -10.94
N ALA A 106 9.23 -1.69 -11.90
CA ALA A 106 10.42 -1.73 -12.75
C ALA A 106 11.71 -1.63 -11.91
N GLY A 107 11.74 -0.73 -10.91
CA GLY A 107 12.86 -0.62 -9.98
C GLY A 107 13.13 -1.92 -9.21
N TYR A 108 12.09 -2.57 -8.69
CA TYR A 108 12.23 -3.86 -8.01
C TYR A 108 12.71 -4.99 -8.92
N ILE A 109 12.28 -5.02 -10.18
CA ILE A 109 12.72 -6.04 -11.15
C ILE A 109 14.19 -5.84 -11.51
N MET A 110 14.66 -4.60 -11.62
CA MET A 110 16.04 -4.29 -11.98
C MET A 110 17.03 -4.48 -10.82
N GLN A 111 16.59 -4.35 -9.57
CA GLN A 111 17.46 -4.39 -8.39
C GLN A 111 18.38 -5.63 -8.32
N PRO A 112 17.93 -6.86 -8.63
CA PRO A 112 18.80 -8.04 -8.63
C PRO A 112 19.86 -8.06 -9.74
N PHE A 113 19.62 -7.36 -10.86
CA PHE A 113 20.53 -7.34 -12.01
C PHE A 113 21.67 -6.32 -11.85
N TYR A 114 21.50 -5.36 -10.94
CA TYR A 114 22.50 -4.31 -10.65
C TYR A 114 22.81 -4.27 -9.14
N PRO A 115 23.38 -5.34 -8.55
CA PRO A 115 23.74 -5.33 -7.14
C PRO A 115 24.87 -4.31 -6.89
N GLY A 116 24.55 -3.20 -6.23
CA GLY A 116 25.53 -2.19 -5.82
C GLY A 116 25.93 -1.16 -6.89
N CYS A 117 25.29 -1.17 -8.06
CA CYS A 117 25.50 -0.17 -9.10
C CYS A 117 24.25 0.72 -9.28
N PHE A 118 24.45 1.95 -9.75
CA PHE A 118 23.35 2.80 -10.19
C PHE A 118 22.70 2.19 -11.45
N PHE A 119 21.39 2.02 -11.42
CA PHE A 119 20.63 1.57 -12.59
C PHE A 119 20.52 2.75 -13.58
N PRO A 120 20.78 2.54 -14.87
CA PRO A 120 20.54 3.57 -15.88
C PRO A 120 19.05 3.93 -15.94
N GLU A 121 18.72 5.22 -16.03
CA GLU A 121 17.34 5.71 -16.00
C GLU A 121 16.53 5.26 -17.22
N MET A 122 17.17 5.24 -18.39
CA MET A 122 16.50 4.87 -19.65
C MET A 122 15.93 3.43 -19.62
N PRO A 123 16.69 2.38 -19.27
CA PRO A 123 16.13 1.03 -19.14
C PRO A 123 15.00 0.90 -18.12
N LYS A 124 15.08 1.61 -16.98
CA LYS A 124 14.00 1.61 -15.98
C LYS A 124 12.72 2.22 -16.56
N ASN A 125 12.83 3.34 -17.26
CA ASN A 125 11.70 4.01 -17.90
C ASN A 125 11.09 3.14 -19.00
N CYS A 126 11.92 2.52 -19.85
CA CYS A 126 11.46 1.59 -20.89
C CYS A 126 10.76 0.37 -20.29
N LEU A 127 11.29 -0.21 -19.21
CA LEU A 127 10.69 -1.35 -18.53
C LEU A 127 9.35 -0.97 -17.88
N ALA A 128 9.28 0.20 -17.22
CA ALA A 128 8.04 0.70 -16.64
C ALA A 128 6.96 0.92 -17.71
N LEU A 129 7.32 1.50 -18.86
CA LEU A 129 6.42 1.64 -20.00
C LEU A 129 5.98 0.29 -20.55
N ALA A 130 6.90 -0.67 -20.73
CA ALA A 130 6.56 -2.01 -21.20
C ALA A 130 5.57 -2.71 -20.26
N ILE A 131 5.77 -2.61 -18.94
CA ILE A 131 4.84 -3.13 -17.93
C ILE A 131 3.45 -2.51 -18.07
N LEU A 132 3.38 -1.18 -18.20
CA LEU A 132 2.11 -0.46 -18.34
C LEU A 132 1.38 -0.87 -19.63
N TRP A 133 2.09 -0.96 -20.76
CA TRP A 133 1.52 -1.42 -22.02
C TRP A 133 1.02 -2.86 -21.94
N CYS A 134 1.80 -3.78 -21.34
CA CYS A 134 1.38 -5.16 -21.14
C CYS A 134 0.11 -5.25 -20.28
N LEU A 135 0.02 -4.48 -19.19
CA LEU A 135 -1.16 -4.44 -18.33
C LEU A 135 -2.37 -3.80 -19.03
N GLY A 136 -2.14 -2.78 -19.87
CA GLY A 136 -3.17 -2.17 -20.72
C GLY A 136 -3.76 -3.18 -21.70
N ILE A 137 -2.93 -3.91 -22.44
CA ILE A 137 -3.37 -4.95 -23.37
C ILE A 137 -4.10 -6.10 -22.63
N LEU A 138 -3.62 -6.48 -21.44
CA LEU A 138 -4.31 -7.48 -20.61
C LEU A 138 -5.69 -7.01 -20.19
N ASN A 139 -5.83 -5.72 -19.86
CA ASN A 139 -7.11 -5.10 -19.53
C ASN A 139 -8.07 -5.10 -20.73
N ASP A 140 -7.57 -4.84 -21.93
CA ASP A 140 -8.36 -4.85 -23.17
C ASP A 140 -8.84 -6.26 -23.56
N ARG A 141 -8.08 -7.32 -23.23
CA ARG A 141 -8.47 -8.72 -23.47
C ARG A 141 -9.66 -9.18 -22.63
N GLY A 142 -9.90 -8.53 -21.50
CA GLY A 142 -11.14 -8.69 -20.73
C GLY A 142 -10.96 -8.94 -19.24
N VAL A 143 -12.03 -8.67 -18.51
CA VAL A 143 -12.06 -8.64 -17.03
C VAL A 143 -11.74 -9.99 -16.39
N LYS A 144 -12.00 -11.11 -17.09
CA LYS A 144 -11.71 -12.46 -16.58
C LYS A 144 -10.21 -12.71 -16.42
N GLU A 145 -9.42 -12.39 -17.44
CA GLU A 145 -7.96 -12.54 -17.42
C GLU A 145 -7.31 -11.65 -16.36
N VAL A 146 -7.77 -10.40 -16.25
CA VAL A 146 -7.32 -9.46 -15.22
C VAL A 146 -7.65 -9.98 -13.81
N THR A 147 -8.85 -10.51 -13.61
CA THR A 147 -9.26 -11.03 -12.30
C THR A 147 -8.45 -12.27 -11.91
N TRP A 148 -8.14 -13.14 -12.87
CA TRP A 148 -7.28 -14.29 -12.66
C TRP A 148 -5.86 -13.85 -12.29
N PHE A 149 -5.25 -12.96 -13.07
CA PHE A 149 -3.91 -12.43 -12.81
C PHE A 149 -3.81 -11.75 -11.43
N GLN A 150 -4.81 -10.92 -11.09
CA GLN A 150 -4.90 -10.29 -9.77
C GLN A 150 -4.96 -11.32 -8.65
N THR A 151 -5.78 -12.37 -8.81
CA THR A 151 -5.94 -13.43 -7.80
C THR A 151 -4.63 -14.17 -7.57
N VAL A 152 -3.94 -14.58 -8.65
CA VAL A 152 -2.62 -15.23 -8.57
C VAL A 152 -1.62 -14.33 -7.87
N SER A 153 -1.54 -13.05 -8.26
CA SER A 153 -0.63 -12.08 -7.63
C SER A 153 -0.87 -11.95 -6.12
N THR A 154 -2.13 -11.88 -5.69
CA THR A 154 -2.45 -11.80 -4.26
C THR A 154 -2.06 -13.07 -3.51
N VAL A 155 -2.34 -14.26 -4.05
CA VAL A 155 -1.98 -15.52 -3.39
C VAL A 155 -0.47 -15.58 -3.19
N VAL A 156 0.33 -15.28 -4.22
CA VAL A 156 1.79 -15.24 -4.13
C VAL A 156 2.26 -14.25 -3.06
N LYS A 157 1.73 -13.01 -3.07
CA LYS A 157 2.08 -11.99 -2.06
C LYS A 157 1.74 -12.46 -0.65
N MET A 158 0.58 -13.07 -0.44
CA MET A 158 0.15 -13.60 0.86
C MET A 158 1.07 -14.71 1.35
N THR A 159 1.45 -15.64 0.48
CA THR A 159 2.39 -16.70 0.82
C THR A 159 3.75 -16.13 1.23
N VAL A 160 4.27 -15.15 0.49
CA VAL A 160 5.55 -14.49 0.82
C VAL A 160 5.47 -13.76 2.16
N LEU A 161 4.43 -12.96 2.39
CA LEU A 161 4.26 -12.24 3.67
C LEU A 161 4.09 -13.20 4.84
N CYS A 162 3.33 -14.29 4.68
CA CYS A 162 3.18 -15.32 5.70
C CYS A 162 4.53 -15.97 6.04
N PHE A 163 5.33 -16.31 5.02
CA PHE A 163 6.66 -16.87 5.22
C PHE A 163 7.60 -15.93 5.96
N ILE A 164 7.60 -14.64 5.60
CA ILE A 164 8.36 -13.59 6.31
C ILE A 164 7.90 -13.48 7.76
N SER A 165 6.59 -13.44 8.01
CA SER A 165 6.04 -13.36 9.36
C SER A 165 6.41 -14.57 10.23
N LEU A 166 6.29 -15.78 9.69
CA LEU A 166 6.63 -17.01 10.42
C LEU A 166 8.13 -17.08 10.74
N THR A 167 8.98 -16.78 9.76
CA THR A 167 10.44 -16.76 9.95
C THR A 167 10.85 -15.71 10.99
N GLY A 168 10.24 -14.52 10.95
CA GLY A 168 10.46 -13.46 11.93
C GLY A 168 10.04 -13.86 13.35
N ILE A 169 8.88 -14.51 13.51
CA ILE A 169 8.43 -15.01 14.83
C ILE A 169 9.40 -16.07 15.37
N VAL A 170 9.82 -17.03 14.54
CA VAL A 170 10.76 -18.09 14.96
C VAL A 170 12.09 -17.49 15.40
N LEU A 171 12.62 -16.52 14.66
CA LEU A 171 13.85 -15.79 15.01
C LEU A 171 13.68 -14.94 16.27
N PHE A 172 12.52 -14.29 16.43
CA PHE A 172 12.19 -13.52 17.62
C PHE A 172 12.19 -14.39 18.88
N VAL A 173 11.56 -15.58 18.83
CA VAL A 173 11.49 -16.53 19.94
C VAL A 173 12.87 -17.12 20.28
N ARG A 174 13.71 -17.36 19.27
CA ARG A 174 15.06 -17.93 19.43
C ARG A 174 16.09 -16.90 19.95
N GLY A 175 16.03 -15.65 19.51
CA GLY A 175 16.91 -14.54 19.92
C GLY A 175 16.44 -13.76 21.15
N ARG A 176 15.68 -14.41 22.03
CA ARG A 176 14.81 -13.78 23.05
C ARG A 176 15.47 -12.71 23.93
N LYS A 177 16.78 -12.80 24.22
CA LYS A 177 17.48 -11.84 25.10
C LYS A 177 17.94 -10.58 24.38
N GLU A 178 18.50 -10.72 23.18
CA GLU A 178 19.01 -9.59 22.40
C GLU A 178 17.88 -8.79 21.72
N ASN A 179 16.83 -9.49 21.28
CA ASN A 179 15.67 -8.85 20.66
C ASN A 179 14.81 -8.07 21.67
N LEU A 180 14.71 -8.54 22.92
CA LEU A 180 13.99 -7.83 23.98
C LEU A 180 14.72 -6.52 24.34
N ALA A 181 16.04 -6.57 24.47
CA ALA A 181 16.86 -5.38 24.72
C ALA A 181 16.81 -4.37 23.55
N ARG A 182 16.66 -4.84 22.30
CA ARG A 182 16.40 -3.97 21.14
C ARG A 182 15.01 -3.35 21.18
N PHE A 183 13.99 -4.08 21.62
CA PHE A 183 12.63 -3.58 21.74
C PHE A 183 12.49 -2.56 22.88
N GLU A 184 13.28 -2.70 23.94
CA GLU A 184 13.35 -1.74 25.04
C GLU A 184 14.06 -0.45 24.61
N LYS A 185 15.22 -0.55 23.94
CA LYS A 185 15.92 0.60 23.35
C LYS A 185 15.19 1.25 22.18
N ALA A 186 14.23 0.55 21.57
CA ALA A 186 13.44 1.08 20.47
C ALA A 186 12.54 2.26 20.88
N PHE A 187 12.20 2.39 22.16
CA PHE A 187 11.40 3.51 22.68
C PHE A 187 12.25 4.70 23.17
N ASP A 188 13.57 4.54 23.28
CA ASP A 188 14.50 5.55 23.80
C ASP A 188 15.09 6.47 22.70
N ALA A 189 14.74 6.26 21.43
CA ALA A 189 15.26 7.07 20.33
C ALA A 189 14.57 8.44 20.27
N GLU A 190 15.37 9.47 19.93
CA GLU A 190 14.97 10.88 19.82
C GLU A 190 13.69 11.06 18.99
N VAL A 191 12.78 11.89 19.51
CA VAL A 191 11.47 12.11 18.90
C VAL A 191 11.65 12.80 17.54
N SER A 192 11.22 12.14 16.47
CA SER A 192 11.25 12.69 15.12
C SER A 192 10.49 14.01 15.05
N ASP A 193 10.97 14.94 14.23
CA ASP A 193 10.29 16.20 13.97
C ASP A 193 8.87 15.95 13.42
N ALA A 194 7.93 16.85 13.73
CA ALA A 194 6.52 16.66 13.40
C ALA A 194 6.28 16.46 11.89
N SER A 195 7.10 17.12 11.05
CA SER A 195 7.06 16.95 9.60
C SER A 195 7.41 15.51 9.17
N GLN A 196 8.42 14.92 9.80
CA GLN A 196 8.84 13.54 9.47
C GLN A 196 7.78 12.53 9.91
N ILE A 197 7.15 12.74 11.07
CA ILE A 197 6.04 11.89 11.51
C ILE A 197 4.86 11.99 10.52
N ALA A 198 4.55 13.18 10.00
CA ALA A 198 3.52 13.35 8.98
C ALA A 198 3.85 12.58 7.68
N GLU A 199 5.10 12.64 7.22
CA GLU A 199 5.55 11.87 6.05
C GLU A 199 5.48 10.35 6.28
N ALA A 200 5.90 9.88 7.46
CA ALA A 200 5.74 8.48 7.86
C ALA A 200 4.27 8.06 7.85
N PHE A 201 3.36 8.92 8.32
CA PHE A 201 1.93 8.67 8.31
C PHE A 201 1.37 8.60 6.89
N LEU A 202 1.80 9.48 5.98
CA LEU A 202 1.41 9.44 4.57
C LEU A 202 1.86 8.14 3.88
N GLN A 203 3.08 7.66 4.18
CA GLN A 203 3.58 6.38 3.68
C GLN A 203 2.78 5.20 4.23
N GLY A 204 2.40 5.24 5.52
CA GLY A 204 1.54 4.23 6.14
C GLY A 204 0.14 4.21 5.53
N LEU A 205 -0.48 5.38 5.34
CA LEU A 205 -1.78 5.51 4.68
C LEU A 205 -1.75 4.99 3.24
N TYR A 206 -0.65 5.23 2.49
CA TYR A 206 -0.46 4.69 1.16
C TYR A 206 -0.50 3.15 1.14
N ALA A 207 0.04 2.49 2.18
CA ALA A 207 0.02 1.03 2.28
C ALA A 207 -1.37 0.43 2.53
N TYR A 208 -2.23 1.15 3.24
CA TYR A 208 -3.62 0.77 3.51
C TYR A 208 -4.62 1.28 2.46
N TYR A 209 -4.16 2.07 1.49
CA TYR A 209 -5.01 2.60 0.43
C TYR A 209 -5.48 1.48 -0.52
N GLY A 210 -6.77 1.47 -0.83
CA GLY A 210 -7.38 0.48 -1.75
C GLY A 210 -8.83 0.15 -1.45
N TRP A 211 -9.29 0.43 -0.24
CA TRP A 211 -10.66 0.17 0.21
C TRP A 211 -11.74 0.88 -0.63
N GLY A 212 -11.42 2.02 -1.27
CA GLY A 212 -12.39 2.80 -2.07
C GLY A 212 -12.90 2.08 -3.33
N VAL A 213 -12.19 1.06 -3.81
CA VAL A 213 -12.63 0.24 -4.95
C VAL A 213 -13.82 -0.64 -4.59
N LEU A 214 -13.98 -1.02 -3.32
CA LEU A 214 -15.08 -1.88 -2.88
C LEU A 214 -16.45 -1.23 -3.12
N VAL A 215 -16.54 0.08 -2.87
CA VAL A 215 -17.76 0.86 -3.13
C VAL A 215 -18.09 0.89 -4.63
N LYS A 216 -17.09 0.82 -5.50
CA LYS A 216 -17.29 0.82 -6.96
C LYS A 216 -17.86 -0.50 -7.48
N ILE A 217 -17.53 -1.62 -6.83
CA ILE A 217 -18.04 -2.96 -7.19
C ILE A 217 -19.27 -3.38 -6.38
N ALA A 218 -19.86 -2.46 -5.60
CA ALA A 218 -21.03 -2.72 -4.78
C ALA A 218 -22.20 -3.33 -5.59
N GLY A 219 -22.37 -2.91 -6.84
CA GLY A 219 -23.41 -3.43 -7.75
C GLY A 219 -23.21 -4.90 -8.16
N GLU A 220 -22.02 -5.47 -7.99
CA GLU A 220 -21.71 -6.88 -8.30
C GLU A 220 -21.93 -7.82 -7.10
N LEU A 221 -22.10 -7.26 -5.90
CA LEU A 221 -22.24 -8.02 -4.66
C LEU A 221 -23.69 -8.41 -4.40
N LYS A 222 -23.87 -9.59 -3.80
CA LYS A 222 -25.15 -10.00 -3.22
C LYS A 222 -25.31 -9.25 -1.89
N ASN A 223 -26.46 -8.59 -1.65
CA ASN A 223 -26.76 -7.82 -0.44
C ASN A 223 -25.64 -6.83 -0.02
N PRO A 224 -25.34 -5.82 -0.86
CA PRO A 224 -24.21 -4.92 -0.63
C PRO A 224 -24.29 -4.15 0.69
N SER A 225 -25.50 -3.81 1.16
CA SER A 225 -25.73 -3.07 2.42
C SER A 225 -25.14 -3.78 3.64
N GLU A 226 -25.25 -5.11 3.69
CA GLU A 226 -24.76 -5.90 4.83
C GLU A 226 -23.35 -6.46 4.58
N ASN A 227 -23.07 -6.85 3.34
CA ASN A 227 -21.84 -7.57 3.03
C ASN A 227 -20.64 -6.64 2.85
N ILE A 228 -20.83 -5.41 2.35
CA ILE A 228 -19.73 -4.45 2.19
C ILE A 228 -19.09 -4.11 3.54
N PRO A 229 -19.82 -3.64 4.57
CA PRO A 229 -19.20 -3.29 5.85
C PRO A 229 -18.48 -4.48 6.51
N LYS A 230 -19.10 -5.67 6.50
CA LYS A 230 -18.49 -6.90 7.03
C LYS A 230 -17.20 -7.27 6.30
N CYS A 231 -17.19 -7.17 4.96
CA CYS A 231 -16.00 -7.44 4.16
C CYS A 231 -14.88 -6.42 4.41
N VAL A 232 -15.21 -5.12 4.52
CA VAL A 232 -14.23 -4.06 4.84
C VAL A 232 -13.56 -4.36 6.17
N VAL A 233 -14.36 -4.58 7.21
CA VAL A 233 -13.85 -4.76 8.57
C VAL A 233 -12.95 -5.98 8.64
N THR A 234 -13.44 -7.13 8.17
CA THR A 234 -12.67 -8.37 8.19
C THR A 234 -11.42 -8.31 7.33
N ALA A 235 -11.45 -7.64 6.17
CA ALA A 235 -10.29 -7.47 5.32
C ALA A 235 -9.25 -6.54 5.95
N LEU A 236 -9.63 -5.33 6.37
CA LEU A 236 -8.70 -4.36 6.94
C LEU A 236 -8.07 -4.86 8.25
N THR A 237 -8.84 -5.54 9.10
CA THR A 237 -8.28 -6.15 10.32
C THR A 237 -7.23 -7.22 9.98
N ARG A 238 -7.51 -8.10 9.01
CA ARG A 238 -6.53 -9.12 8.57
C ARG A 238 -5.27 -8.48 7.99
N VAL A 239 -5.43 -7.45 7.15
CA VAL A 239 -4.31 -6.71 6.55
C VAL A 239 -3.49 -6.01 7.62
N ALA A 240 -4.13 -5.33 8.57
CA ALA A 240 -3.44 -4.65 9.67
C ALA A 240 -2.63 -5.62 10.54
N LEU A 241 -3.20 -6.79 10.87
CA LEU A 241 -2.48 -7.82 11.62
C LEU A 241 -1.24 -8.32 10.86
N ILE A 242 -1.39 -8.63 9.57
CA ILE A 242 -0.26 -9.09 8.74
C ILE A 242 0.80 -7.99 8.65
N TYR A 243 0.39 -6.73 8.43
CA TYR A 243 1.33 -5.62 8.29
C TYR A 243 2.10 -5.38 9.59
N LEU A 244 1.44 -5.41 10.75
CA LEU A 244 2.12 -5.32 12.05
C LEU A 244 3.07 -6.50 12.27
N LEU A 245 2.65 -7.72 11.97
CA LEU A 245 3.49 -8.92 12.11
C LEU A 245 4.73 -8.87 11.20
N VAL A 246 4.56 -8.41 9.96
CA VAL A 246 5.66 -8.25 9.00
C VAL A 246 6.64 -7.18 9.49
N ASN A 247 6.15 -6.04 9.99
CA ASN A 247 7.02 -5.01 10.56
C ASN A 247 7.77 -5.56 11.78
N ILE A 248 7.10 -6.25 12.70
CA ILE A 248 7.76 -6.91 13.84
C ILE A 248 8.83 -7.90 13.38
N SER A 249 8.54 -8.66 12.33
CA SER A 249 9.47 -9.63 11.75
C SER A 249 10.70 -8.97 11.13
N HIS A 250 10.55 -7.83 10.45
CA HIS A 250 11.68 -7.09 9.89
C HIS A 250 12.67 -6.66 10.99
N LEU A 251 12.18 -6.32 12.19
CA LEU A 251 13.02 -5.96 13.34
C LEU A 251 13.83 -7.14 13.89
N ALA A 252 13.24 -8.34 13.83
CA ALA A 252 13.88 -9.56 14.32
C ALA A 252 14.97 -10.06 13.36
N VAL A 253 14.84 -9.76 12.07
CA VAL A 253 15.72 -10.30 11.01
C VAL A 253 16.79 -9.31 10.57
N LEU A 254 16.47 -8.01 10.45
CA LEU A 254 17.35 -7.00 9.85
C LEU A 254 17.71 -5.91 10.86
N MET A 255 18.96 -5.45 10.86
CA MET A 255 19.28 -4.19 11.51
C MET A 255 18.56 -3.05 10.75
N PRO A 256 18.01 -2.02 11.43
CA PRO A 256 17.38 -0.88 10.77
C PRO A 256 18.26 -0.24 9.67
N LYS A 257 19.60 -0.27 9.86
CA LYS A 257 20.60 0.20 8.88
C LYS A 257 20.67 -0.65 7.61
N GLU A 258 20.45 -1.96 7.69
CA GLU A 258 20.45 -2.87 6.54
C GLU A 258 19.19 -2.68 5.69
N ILE A 259 18.04 -2.45 6.35
CA ILE A 259 16.77 -2.10 5.68
C ILE A 259 16.94 -0.83 4.84
N MET A 260 17.63 0.18 5.36
CA MET A 260 17.94 1.40 4.61
C MET A 260 18.97 1.18 3.49
N SER A 261 20.01 0.39 3.74
CA SER A 261 21.07 0.11 2.73
C SER A 261 20.55 -0.60 1.48
N SER A 262 19.50 -1.43 1.62
CA SER A 262 18.84 -2.12 0.51
C SER A 262 18.02 -1.19 -0.42
N GLY A 263 17.97 0.11 -0.14
CA GLY A 263 17.29 1.13 -0.95
C GLY A 263 18.02 2.47 -1.09
N MET A 264 19.05 2.75 -0.28
CA MET A 264 19.79 4.02 -0.36
C MET A 264 20.58 4.22 -1.67
N ALA A 265 20.85 3.16 -2.43
CA ALA A 265 21.48 3.30 -3.74
C ALA A 265 20.54 3.91 -4.81
N THR A 266 19.23 4.09 -4.53
CA THR A 266 18.25 4.45 -5.58
C THR A 266 17.50 5.77 -5.38
N GLN A 267 17.54 6.40 -4.20
CA GLN A 267 16.70 7.58 -3.91
C GLN A 267 17.45 8.87 -3.55
N ASN A 268 18.64 8.81 -2.94
CA ASN A 268 19.29 10.03 -2.43
C ASN A 268 19.87 10.95 -3.53
N GLN A 269 19.90 10.52 -4.81
CA GLN A 269 20.50 11.32 -5.87
C GLN A 269 19.51 11.85 -6.91
N GLY A 270 18.21 11.51 -6.80
CA GLY A 270 17.16 12.12 -7.62
C GLY A 270 16.76 13.52 -7.15
N GLU A 271 16.99 13.84 -5.88
CA GLU A 271 16.87 15.22 -5.36
C GLU A 271 18.13 16.05 -5.66
N ASP A 272 19.33 15.46 -5.56
CA ASP A 272 20.59 16.20 -5.83
C ASP A 272 20.77 16.57 -7.31
N THR A 273 20.18 15.84 -8.27
CA THR A 273 20.25 16.19 -9.69
C THR A 273 19.21 17.22 -10.14
N LEU A 274 18.13 17.46 -9.39
CA LEU A 274 17.13 18.49 -9.71
C LEU A 274 17.53 19.89 -9.25
N PHE A 275 18.44 20.01 -8.29
CA PHE A 275 18.88 21.31 -7.73
C PHE A 275 20.27 21.77 -8.21
N HIS A 276 20.97 20.97 -9.03
CA HIS A 276 22.20 21.39 -9.69
C HIS A 276 22.05 21.34 -11.22
N SER A 277 21.34 22.32 -11.77
CA SER A 277 21.57 22.72 -13.16
C SER A 277 22.76 23.69 -13.16
N PRO A 278 23.90 23.37 -13.80
CA PRO A 278 24.94 24.36 -14.02
C PRO A 278 24.45 25.37 -15.08
N GLU A 279 24.70 26.66 -14.80
CA GLU A 279 24.66 27.73 -15.79
C GLU A 279 25.63 27.47 -16.96
#